data_AF-A0A1D9MG82-F1
#
_entry.id   AF-A0A1D9MG82-F1
#
_cell.length_a   1.000
_cell.length_b   1.000
_cell.length_c   1.000
_cell.angle_alpha   90.00
_cell.angle_beta   90.00
_cell.angle_gamma   90.00
#
_symmetry.space_group_name_H-M   'P 1'
#
loop_
_entity.id
_entity.type
_entity.pdbx_description
1 polymer ?
#
loop_
_entity_poly.entity_id
_entity_poly.type
_entity_poly.pdbx_seq_one_letter_code
_entity_poly.pdbx_strand_id
1 'polypeptide(L)'
;MAETLLDDLVDMLRLEREMIRSGDFGALNALAERKESLLRDLVGAPVTGLERIRAMAEENQRILNAALKGVRAAQRRLQMIRDASKALNSYDPQGRARTIRPDGTGSLERRA
;
A
#
# COMPACT_ATOMS: atom_id res chain seq x y z
N MET A 1 29.21 14.17 17.24
CA MET A 1 28.02 14.87 16.71
C MET A 1 27.56 14.25 15.41
N ALA A 2 28.39 14.19 14.35
CA ALA A 2 28.03 13.55 13.09
C ALA A 2 27.70 12.05 13.23
N GLU A 3 28.38 11.33 14.12
CA GLU A 3 28.17 9.89 14.33
C GLU A 3 26.81 9.58 14.98
N THR A 4 26.36 10.40 15.95
CA THR A 4 25.03 10.30 16.57
C THR A 4 23.91 10.55 15.56
N LEU A 5 24.09 11.53 14.66
CA LEU A 5 23.15 11.80 13.56
C LEU A 5 22.98 10.60 12.61
N LEU A 6 24.03 9.80 12.42
CA LEU A 6 23.95 8.58 11.61
C LEU A 6 23.19 7.47 12.28
N ASP A 7 23.44 7.25 13.58
CA ASP A 7 22.71 6.25 14.36
C ASP A 7 21.21 6.59 14.40
N ASP A 8 20.88 7.86 14.60
CA ASP A 8 19.49 8.34 14.53
C ASP A 8 18.85 8.05 13.16
N LEU A 9 19.58 8.25 12.06
CA LEU A 9 19.10 7.98 10.71
C LEU A 9 18.95 6.47 10.44
N VAL A 10 19.84 5.63 10.99
CA VAL A 10 19.75 4.16 10.91
C VAL A 10 18.52 3.66 11.65
N ASP A 11 18.28 4.14 12.86
CA ASP A 11 17.11 3.76 13.65
C ASP A 11 15.82 4.27 13.03
N MET A 12 15.85 5.43 12.40
CA MET A 12 14.73 5.95 11.61
C MET A 12 14.39 5.06 10.42
N LEU A 13 15.39 4.56 9.69
CA LEU A 13 15.18 3.62 8.58
C LEU A 13 14.70 2.25 9.06
N ARG A 14 15.09 1.82 10.26
CA ARG A 14 14.52 0.61 10.88
C ARG A 14 13.04 0.80 11.23
N LEU A 15 12.70 1.93 11.83
CA LEU A 15 11.31 2.26 12.16
C LEU A 15 10.45 2.31 10.90
N GLU A 16 10.92 2.96 9.84
CA GLU A 16 10.23 3.00 8.54
C GLU A 16 9.90 1.61 8.01
N ARG A 17 10.86 0.68 8.08
CA ARG A 17 10.66 -0.70 7.65
C ARG A 17 9.55 -1.40 8.43
N GLU A 18 9.50 -1.20 9.73
CA GLU A 18 8.47 -1.78 10.59
C GLU A 18 7.08 -1.20 10.28
N MET A 19 6.99 0.12 10.09
CA MET A 19 5.73 0.79 9.73
C MET A 19 5.19 0.34 8.37
N ILE A 20 6.07 0.15 7.37
CA ILE A 20 5.67 -0.38 6.06
C ILE A 20 5.15 -1.82 6.20
N ARG A 21 5.76 -2.63 7.06
CA ARG A 21 5.36 -4.02 7.30
C ARG A 21 4.05 -4.13 8.08
N SER A 22 3.83 -3.26 9.06
CA SER A 22 2.59 -3.21 9.84
C SER A 22 1.44 -2.59 9.05
N GLY A 23 1.74 -1.86 7.97
CA GLY A 23 0.74 -1.18 7.14
C GLY A 23 0.26 0.16 7.73
N ASP A 24 0.98 0.70 8.73
CA ASP A 24 0.70 2.03 9.28
C ASP A 24 1.30 3.13 8.39
N PHE A 25 0.65 3.34 7.26
CA PHE A 25 1.06 4.35 6.27
C PHE A 25 0.79 5.79 6.74
N GLY A 26 -0.07 5.99 7.74
CA GLY A 26 -0.39 7.33 8.26
C GLY A 26 0.80 7.96 8.96
N ALA A 27 1.50 7.17 9.78
CA ALA A 27 2.69 7.60 10.49
C ALA A 27 3.94 7.79 9.59
N LEU A 28 3.91 7.29 8.34
CA LEU A 28 5.02 7.48 7.40
C LEU A 28 5.22 8.94 6.98
N ASN A 29 4.18 9.78 6.98
CA ASN A 29 4.32 11.20 6.64
C ASN A 29 5.14 11.95 7.68
N ALA A 30 4.84 11.77 8.98
CA ALA A 30 5.63 12.35 10.06
C ALA A 30 7.08 11.86 10.04
N LEU A 31 7.28 10.61 9.63
CA LEU A 31 8.61 10.04 9.45
C LEU A 31 9.35 10.69 8.27
N ALA A 32 8.67 10.98 7.15
CA ALA A 32 9.28 11.66 6.01
C ALA A 32 9.77 13.07 6.38
N GLU A 33 8.95 13.86 7.08
CA GLU A 33 9.30 15.22 7.51
C GLU A 33 10.53 15.24 8.42
N ARG A 34 10.58 14.32 9.39
CA ARG A 34 11.71 14.21 10.32
C ARG A 34 12.99 13.77 9.60
N LYS A 35 12.88 12.98 8.53
CA LYS A 35 14.01 12.49 7.73
C LYS A 35 14.60 13.62 6.90
N GLU A 36 13.75 14.46 6.32
CA GLU A 36 14.19 15.68 5.63
C GLU A 36 14.93 16.65 6.56
N SER A 37 14.46 16.80 7.82
CA SER A 37 15.15 17.64 8.80
C SER A 37 16.55 17.13 9.10
N LEU A 38 16.68 15.83 9.41
CA LEU A 38 17.97 15.21 9.69
C LEU A 38 18.93 15.27 8.49
N LEU A 39 18.41 15.12 7.27
CA LEU A 39 19.23 15.25 6.06
C LEU A 39 19.75 16.67 5.86
N ARG A 40 18.96 17.71 6.19
CA ARG A 40 19.43 19.11 6.16
C ARG A 40 20.57 19.34 7.14
N ASP A 41 20.48 18.75 8.33
CA ASP A 41 21.51 18.86 9.36
C ASP A 41 22.79 18.07 9.01
N LEU A 42 22.68 17.09 8.11
CA LEU A 42 23.81 16.27 7.64
C LEU A 42 24.60 16.92 6.50
N VAL A 43 24.09 17.99 5.86
CA VAL A 43 24.77 18.67 4.74
C VAL A 43 26.07 19.32 5.23
N GLY A 44 27.20 18.78 4.78
CA GLY A 44 28.54 19.33 5.08
C GLY A 44 29.33 18.57 6.14
N ALA A 45 28.78 17.51 6.74
CA ALA A 45 29.55 16.63 7.61
C ALA A 45 30.40 15.63 6.79
N PRO A 46 31.67 15.37 7.16
CA PRO A 46 32.41 14.23 6.64
C PRO A 46 31.86 12.97 7.30
N VAL A 47 31.00 12.24 6.58
CA VAL A 47 30.24 11.13 7.13
C VAL A 47 30.75 9.81 6.57
N THR A 48 31.40 9.01 7.40
CA THR A 48 31.68 7.60 7.14
C THR A 48 30.41 6.77 7.36
N GLY A 49 30.05 5.87 6.43
CA GLY A 49 28.87 5.00 6.57
C GLY A 49 27.62 5.41 5.78
N LEU A 50 27.69 6.45 4.95
CA LEU A 50 26.61 6.85 4.02
C LEU A 50 26.15 5.71 3.10
N GLU A 51 27.08 4.87 2.63
CA GLU A 51 26.75 3.71 1.77
C GLU A 51 25.80 2.72 2.46
N ARG A 52 25.98 2.49 3.78
CA ARG A 52 25.09 1.61 4.55
C ARG A 52 23.69 2.20 4.65
N ILE A 53 23.59 3.50 4.91
CA ILE A 53 22.32 4.23 5.01
C ILE A 53 21.61 4.23 3.65
N ARG A 54 22.35 4.46 2.56
CA ARG A 54 21.83 4.38 1.20
C ARG A 54 21.25 3.00 0.91
N ALA A 55 21.98 1.93 1.21
CA ALA A 55 21.51 0.56 1.00
C ALA A 55 20.22 0.27 1.79
N MET A 56 20.13 0.73 3.05
CA MET A 56 18.94 0.59 3.87
C MET A 56 17.74 1.37 3.30
N ALA A 57 17.97 2.59 2.81
CA ALA A 57 16.94 3.42 2.19
C ALA A 57 16.43 2.80 0.88
N GLU A 58 17.31 2.29 0.03
CA GLU A 58 16.95 1.59 -1.21
C GLU A 58 16.13 0.31 -0.92
N GLU A 59 16.48 -0.43 0.13
CA GLU A 59 15.69 -1.58 0.57
C GLU A 59 14.30 -1.17 1.06
N ASN A 60 14.20 -0.13 1.88
CA ASN A 60 12.90 0.38 2.35
C ASN A 60 12.03 0.84 1.18
N GLN A 61 12.61 1.54 0.19
CA GLN A 61 11.90 1.96 -1.02
C GLN A 61 11.35 0.76 -1.80
N ARG A 62 12.13 -0.33 -1.91
CA ARG A 62 11.66 -1.58 -2.55
C ARG A 62 10.47 -2.19 -1.82
N ILE A 63 10.52 -2.25 -0.48
CA ILE A 63 9.44 -2.80 0.34
C ILE A 63 8.18 -1.92 0.25
N LEU A 64 8.33 -0.60 0.31
CA LEU A 64 7.22 0.35 0.15
C LEU A 64 6.53 0.20 -1.21
N ASN A 65 7.31 0.07 -2.27
CA ASN A 65 6.79 -0.17 -3.61
C ASN A 65 6.02 -1.51 -3.70
N ALA A 66 6.51 -2.55 -3.03
CA ALA A 66 5.82 -3.83 -2.94
C ALA A 66 4.50 -3.72 -2.16
N ALA A 67 4.50 -3.03 -1.02
CA ALA A 67 3.30 -2.76 -0.23
C ALA A 67 2.24 -2.01 -1.03
N LEU A 68 2.63 -0.97 -1.79
CA LEU A 68 1.73 -0.22 -2.66
C LEU A 68 1.08 -1.10 -3.75
N LYS A 69 1.87 -2.00 -4.36
CA LYS A 69 1.34 -2.98 -5.32
C LYS A 69 0.30 -3.90 -4.66
N GLY A 70 0.57 -4.35 -3.44
CA GLY A 70 -0.33 -5.17 -2.64
C GLY A 70 -1.65 -4.48 -2.33
N VAL A 71 -1.61 -3.24 -1.83
CA VAL A 71 -2.81 -2.42 -1.54
C VAL A 71 -3.66 -2.23 -2.80
N ARG A 72 -3.03 -1.91 -3.94
CA ARG A 72 -3.74 -1.78 -5.23
C ARG A 72 -4.37 -3.10 -5.68
N ALA A 73 -3.72 -4.23 -5.44
CA ALA A 73 -4.29 -5.55 -5.76
C ALA A 73 -5.53 -5.85 -4.89
N ALA A 74 -5.46 -5.55 -3.60
CA ALA A 74 -6.60 -5.69 -2.69
C ALA A 74 -7.77 -4.80 -3.10
N GLN A 75 -7.51 -3.54 -3.45
CA GLN A 75 -8.53 -2.61 -3.98
C GLN A 75 -9.21 -3.16 -5.24
N ARG A 76 -8.43 -3.65 -6.22
CA ARG A 76 -8.98 -4.30 -7.42
C ARG A 76 -9.84 -5.51 -7.07
N ARG A 77 -9.41 -6.35 -6.12
CA ARG A 77 -10.16 -7.53 -5.70
C ARG A 77 -11.49 -7.16 -5.06
N LEU A 78 -11.50 -6.15 -4.19
CA LEU A 78 -12.73 -5.63 -3.59
C LEU A 78 -13.67 -5.05 -4.63
N GLN A 79 -13.14 -4.32 -5.62
CA GLN A 79 -13.95 -3.78 -6.72
C GLN A 79 -14.62 -4.90 -7.53
N MET A 80 -13.88 -5.96 -7.90
CA MET A 80 -14.45 -7.12 -8.60
C MET A 80 -15.57 -7.79 -7.81
N ILE A 81 -15.41 -7.94 -6.48
CA ILE A 81 -16.45 -8.52 -5.61
C ILE A 81 -17.69 -7.61 -5.58
N ARG A 82 -17.50 -6.30 -5.47
CA ARG A 82 -18.60 -5.31 -5.48
C ARG A 82 -19.32 -5.24 -6.82
N ASP A 83 -18.63 -5.46 -7.93
CA ASP A 83 -19.25 -5.44 -9.25
C ASP A 83 -20.02 -6.75 -9.52
N ALA A 84 -19.48 -7.88 -9.10
CA ALA A 84 -20.19 -9.17 -9.15
C ALA A 84 -21.47 -9.17 -8.29
N SER A 85 -21.47 -8.46 -7.14
CA SER A 85 -22.68 -8.38 -6.30
C SER A 85 -23.77 -7.46 -6.86
N LYS A 86 -23.45 -6.55 -7.79
CA LYS A 86 -24.42 -5.66 -8.44
C LYS A 86 -25.14 -6.29 -9.63
N ALA A 87 -24.61 -7.38 -10.18
CA ALA A 87 -25.10 -7.94 -11.42
C ALA A 87 -24.76 -9.44 -11.48
N LEU A 88 -25.77 -10.30 -11.30
CA LEU A 88 -25.64 -11.73 -11.55
C LEU A 88 -25.79 -11.97 -13.06
N ASN A 89 -24.69 -12.20 -13.76
CA ASN A 89 -24.77 -12.68 -15.14
C ASN A 89 -25.20 -14.15 -15.13
N SER A 90 -26.44 -14.40 -15.54
CA SER A 90 -27.00 -15.74 -15.73
C SER A 90 -27.10 -16.02 -17.22
N TYR A 91 -26.84 -17.26 -17.62
CA TYR A 91 -27.04 -17.69 -19.01
C TYR A 91 -28.49 -18.15 -19.17
N ASP A 92 -29.15 -17.68 -20.23
CA ASP A 92 -30.46 -18.22 -20.59
C ASP A 92 -30.33 -19.64 -21.19
N PRO A 93 -31.45 -20.38 -21.35
CA PRO A 93 -31.42 -21.72 -21.94
C PRO A 93 -30.90 -21.78 -23.38
N GLN A 94 -30.74 -20.62 -24.06
CA GLN A 94 -30.20 -20.49 -25.40
C GLN A 94 -28.72 -20.07 -25.40
N GLY A 95 -28.08 -19.98 -24.22
CA GLY A 95 -26.67 -19.66 -24.05
C GLY A 95 -26.34 -18.17 -24.14
N ARG A 96 -27.33 -17.26 -24.18
CA ARG A 96 -27.08 -15.82 -24.16
C ARG A 96 -26.86 -15.33 -22.73
N ALA A 97 -25.84 -14.47 -22.56
CA ALA A 97 -25.57 -13.82 -21.29
C ALA A 97 -26.68 -12.80 -20.97
N ARG A 98 -27.36 -12.96 -19.83
CA ARG A 98 -28.36 -12.04 -19.30
C ARG A 98 -27.88 -11.49 -17.97
N THR A 99 -27.76 -10.18 -17.87
CA THR A 99 -27.41 -9.50 -16.62
C THR A 99 -28.65 -9.35 -15.75
N ILE A 100 -28.69 -10.06 -14.61
CA ILE A 100 -29.71 -9.91 -13.58
C ILE A 100 -29.21 -8.86 -12.58
N ARG A 101 -29.74 -7.65 -12.65
CA ARG A 101 -29.53 -6.62 -11.64
C ARG A 101 -30.55 -6.81 -10.51
N PRO A 102 -30.19 -6.52 -9.25
CA PRO A 102 -31.13 -6.42 -8.15
C PRO A 102 -31.78 -5.02 -8.16
N ASP A 103 -32.46 -4.67 -9.25
CA ASP A 103 -33.31 -3.48 -9.36
C ASP A 103 -34.75 -3.88 -9.06
N GLY A 104 -35.09 -3.90 -7.76
CA GLY A 104 -36.37 -3.51 -7.13
C GLY A 104 -37.73 -4.08 -7.57
N THR A 105 -37.90 -4.66 -8.76
CA THR A 105 -39.20 -5.09 -9.29
C THR A 105 -39.02 -6.28 -10.22
N GLY A 106 -38.73 -7.45 -9.68
CA GLY A 106 -38.72 -8.70 -10.42
C GLY A 106 -39.52 -9.72 -9.64
N SER A 107 -40.78 -9.94 -10.02
CA SER A 107 -41.61 -11.02 -9.52
C SER A 107 -40.86 -12.34 -9.71
N LEU A 108 -40.27 -12.85 -8.63
CA LEU A 108 -39.72 -14.20 -8.58
C LEU A 108 -40.92 -15.14 -8.47
N GLU A 109 -41.47 -15.57 -9.61
CA GLU A 109 -42.41 -16.69 -9.63
C GLU A 109 -41.66 -17.97 -9.21
N ARG A 110 -41.94 -18.36 -7.97
CA ARG A 110 -41.49 -19.60 -7.35
C ARG A 110 -42.31 -20.74 -7.97
N ARG A 111 -41.72 -21.53 -8.87
CA ARG A 111 -42.36 -22.78 -9.34
C ARG A 111 -42.08 -23.90 -8.35
N ALA A 112 -43.15 -24.35 -7.69
CA ALA A 112 -43.26 -25.62 -6.99
C ALA A 112 -43.35 -26.78 -7.98
#